data_AF-C6KVA5-F1
#
_entry.id   AF-C6KVA5-F1
#
_cell.length_a   1.000
_cell.length_b   1.000
_cell.length_c   1.000
_cell.angle_alpha   90.00
_cell.angle_beta   90.00
_cell.angle_gamma   90.00
#
_symmetry.space_group_name_H-M   'P 1'
#
loop_
_entity.id
_entity.type
_entity.pdbx_description
1 polymer ?
#
loop_
_entity_poly.entity_id
_entity_poly.type
_entity_poly.pdbx_seq_one_letter_code
_entity_poly.pdbx_strand_id
1 'polypeptide(L)'
;MSPMDELDQKLNATFDGKVLRKDLLHRIKKGTNVPTFVLEFLLAKYCASNDQAEMDAGMEAVLSSLQENYVRPDEANAAQSKVATKGKHRFIDKVHVRYVEKEKRHWASLENFNSQRIAIGEKFYRDNDRLLEGGIWAEVTLAHNDIDKDDYAFSIEDLRPIQLTRFDFDRYAEGRAAFTRDEWIAAVLRSVGLEPGKLSNACRCISSPGWPRWWSPI
;
A
#
# COMPACT_ATOMS: atom_id res chain seq x y z
N MET A 1 8.41 21.90 -12.93
CA MET A 1 7.34 21.79 -11.92
C MET A 1 6.27 22.79 -12.25
N SER A 2 5.01 22.37 -12.41
CA SER A 2 3.90 23.33 -12.29
C SER A 2 3.75 23.64 -10.80
N PRO A 3 3.73 24.91 -10.38
CA PRO A 3 3.52 25.25 -8.98
C PRO A 3 2.16 24.74 -8.51
N MET A 4 2.10 24.33 -7.24
CA MET A 4 0.89 23.82 -6.59
C MET A 4 -0.17 24.93 -6.59
N ASP A 5 -1.29 24.71 -7.27
CA ASP A 5 -2.30 25.75 -7.43
C ASP A 5 -3.27 25.80 -6.24
N GLU A 6 -4.14 26.82 -6.22
CA GLU A 6 -5.11 27.02 -5.14
C GLU A 6 -6.05 25.83 -4.95
N LEU A 7 -6.35 25.09 -6.04
CA LEU A 7 -7.19 23.90 -5.99
C LEU A 7 -6.44 22.74 -5.32
N ASP A 8 -5.16 22.55 -5.62
CA ASP A 8 -4.33 21.53 -4.99
C ASP A 8 -4.19 21.79 -3.47
N GLN A 9 -3.99 23.05 -3.07
CA GLN A 9 -3.95 23.44 -1.65
C GLN A 9 -5.27 23.13 -0.94
N LYS A 10 -6.40 23.47 -1.56
CA LYS A 10 -7.74 23.22 -1.02
C LYS A 10 -8.07 21.73 -0.93
N LEU A 11 -7.66 20.94 -1.92
CA LEU A 11 -7.79 19.48 -1.91
C LEU A 11 -6.98 18.85 -0.78
N ASN A 12 -5.72 19.24 -0.61
CA ASN A 12 -4.89 18.73 0.48
C ASN A 12 -5.45 19.11 1.85
N ALA A 13 -5.97 20.33 2.03
CA ALA A 13 -6.57 20.75 3.29
C ALA A 13 -7.88 20.00 3.61
N THR A 14 -8.68 19.67 2.60
CA THR A 14 -9.99 19.02 2.79
C THR A 14 -9.89 17.49 2.88
N PHE A 15 -8.93 16.91 2.17
CA PHE A 15 -8.73 15.47 2.03
C PHE A 15 -7.33 15.04 2.50
N ASP A 16 -6.94 15.49 3.70
CA ASP A 16 -5.65 15.17 4.31
C ASP A 16 -5.36 13.66 4.32
N GLY A 17 -4.16 13.28 3.90
CA GLY A 17 -3.72 11.89 3.74
C GLY A 17 -4.45 11.06 2.66
N LYS A 18 -5.39 11.66 1.90
CA LYS A 18 -6.15 10.99 0.82
C LYS A 18 -5.79 11.50 -0.58
N VAL A 19 -4.98 12.56 -0.66
CA VAL A 19 -4.48 13.15 -1.91
C VAL A 19 -3.05 12.70 -2.10
N LEU A 20 -2.82 11.80 -3.06
CA LEU A 20 -1.51 11.22 -3.30
C LEU A 20 -0.87 11.77 -4.57
N ARG A 21 0.34 12.31 -4.46
CA ARG A 21 1.07 12.81 -5.63
C ARG A 21 1.55 11.64 -6.50
N LYS A 22 0.91 11.48 -7.65
CA LYS A 22 1.16 10.38 -8.60
C LYS A 22 2.56 10.37 -9.21
N ASP A 23 3.22 11.51 -9.31
CA ASP A 23 4.60 11.62 -9.80
C ASP A 23 5.56 10.78 -8.93
N LEU A 24 5.43 10.82 -7.60
CA LEU A 24 6.23 10.03 -6.68
C LEU A 24 6.00 8.53 -6.89
N LEU A 25 4.74 8.13 -7.03
CA LEU A 25 4.36 6.75 -7.30
C LEU A 25 5.02 6.20 -8.58
N HIS A 26 5.05 7.00 -9.65
CA HIS A 26 5.69 6.63 -10.91
C HIS A 26 7.22 6.55 -10.79
N ARG A 27 7.85 7.33 -9.92
CA ARG A 27 9.30 7.25 -9.65
C ARG A 27 9.66 5.91 -8.99
N ILE A 28 8.87 5.44 -8.02
CA ILE A 28 9.13 4.17 -7.30
C ILE A 28 8.78 2.95 -8.15
N LYS A 29 7.67 3.01 -8.89
CA LYS A 29 7.14 1.87 -9.67
C LYS A 29 8.12 1.37 -10.73
N LYS A 30 9.00 2.22 -11.27
CA LYS A 30 9.98 1.81 -12.29
C LYS A 30 11.07 0.86 -11.76
N GLY A 31 11.27 0.76 -10.45
CA GLY A 31 12.34 -0.03 -9.84
C GLY A 31 11.88 -1.25 -9.03
N THR A 32 10.57 -1.48 -8.90
CA THR A 32 10.02 -2.49 -7.98
C THR A 32 8.82 -3.22 -8.59
N ASN A 33 8.68 -4.53 -8.35
CA ASN A 33 7.51 -5.31 -8.75
C ASN A 33 6.39 -5.28 -7.69
N VAL A 34 6.34 -4.21 -6.89
CA VAL A 34 5.42 -4.06 -5.78
C VAL A 34 4.07 -3.56 -6.32
N PRO A 35 2.92 -4.12 -5.88
CA PRO A 35 1.62 -3.62 -6.30
C PRO A 35 1.42 -2.15 -5.98
N THR A 36 0.71 -1.44 -6.86
CA THR A 36 0.58 0.01 -6.78
C THR A 36 -0.08 0.49 -5.48
N PHE A 37 -1.11 -0.22 -4.99
CA PHE A 37 -1.77 0.13 -3.73
C PHE A 37 -0.87 -0.01 -2.49
N VAL A 38 0.14 -0.89 -2.52
CA VAL A 38 1.12 -1.02 -1.43
C VAL A 38 2.04 0.19 -1.41
N LEU A 39 2.49 0.64 -2.59
CA LEU A 39 3.27 1.87 -2.73
C LEU A 39 2.47 3.09 -2.29
N GLU A 40 1.18 3.15 -2.65
CA GLU A 40 0.27 4.22 -2.22
C GLU A 40 0.13 4.26 -0.69
N PHE A 41 -0.03 3.09 -0.05
CA PHE A 41 -0.07 3.00 1.40
C PHE A 41 1.22 3.52 2.06
N LEU A 42 2.39 3.13 1.54
CA LEU A 42 3.68 3.61 2.08
C LEU A 42 3.85 5.12 1.90
N LEU A 43 3.51 5.63 0.72
CA LEU A 43 3.52 7.06 0.46
C LEU A 43 2.56 7.81 1.38
N ALA A 44 1.34 7.32 1.61
CA ALA A 44 0.42 7.93 2.57
C ALA A 44 0.95 7.90 4.01
N LYS A 45 1.69 6.86 4.39
CA LYS A 45 2.28 6.70 5.73
C LYS A 45 3.47 7.64 5.98
N TYR A 46 4.31 7.90 4.97
CA TYR A 46 5.57 8.64 5.14
C TYR A 46 5.56 10.04 4.49
N CYS A 47 4.68 10.32 3.54
CA CYS A 47 4.56 11.58 2.81
C CYS A 47 3.25 12.30 3.13
N ALA A 48 2.97 12.56 4.41
CA ALA A 48 1.75 13.25 4.85
C ALA A 48 1.83 14.79 4.73
N SER A 49 3.00 15.34 4.38
CA SER A 49 3.24 16.78 4.35
C SER A 49 3.38 17.33 2.93
N ASN A 50 3.14 18.63 2.79
CA ASN A 50 3.21 19.39 1.55
C ASN A 50 4.51 20.20 1.41
N ASP A 51 5.38 20.20 2.42
CA ASP A 51 6.70 20.82 2.31
C ASP A 51 7.64 19.95 1.46
N GLN A 52 8.33 20.58 0.50
CA GLN A 52 9.18 19.88 -0.46
C GLN A 52 10.34 19.16 0.25
N ALA A 53 10.89 19.72 1.33
CA ALA A 53 11.96 19.09 2.09
C ALA A 53 11.45 17.86 2.87
N GLU A 54 10.30 17.98 3.55
CA GLU A 54 9.66 16.84 4.25
C GLU A 54 9.24 15.74 3.27
N MET A 55 8.81 16.11 2.07
CA MET A 55 8.47 15.19 1.02
C MET A 55 9.64 14.37 0.49
N ASP A 56 10.78 15.02 0.24
CA ASP A 56 11.98 14.33 -0.22
C ASP A 56 12.52 13.40 0.89
N ALA A 57 12.44 13.82 2.16
CA ALA A 57 12.75 12.96 3.31
C ALA A 57 11.78 11.78 3.44
N GLY A 58 10.47 12.01 3.27
CA GLY A 58 9.46 10.97 3.29
C GLY A 58 9.66 9.95 2.15
N MET A 59 10.04 10.42 0.96
CA MET A 59 10.37 9.56 -0.17
C MET A 59 11.56 8.65 0.12
N GLU A 60 12.62 9.19 0.71
CA GLU A 60 13.79 8.40 1.12
C GLU A 60 13.40 7.35 2.16
N ALA A 61 12.54 7.71 3.12
CA ALA A 61 12.02 6.76 4.11
C ALA A 61 11.19 5.63 3.46
N VAL A 62 10.39 5.92 2.43
CA VAL A 62 9.67 4.88 1.66
C VAL A 62 10.65 3.95 0.97
N LEU A 63 11.67 4.50 0.30
CA LEU A 63 12.66 3.70 -0.44
C LEU A 63 13.47 2.81 0.50
N SER A 64 13.94 3.36 1.62
CA SER A 64 14.64 2.61 2.67
C SER A 64 13.75 1.51 3.25
N SER A 65 12.49 1.82 3.59
CA SER A 65 11.55 0.82 4.11
C SER A 65 11.28 -0.31 3.12
N LEU A 66 11.15 -0.01 1.83
CA LEU A 66 11.03 -1.02 0.78
C LEU A 66 12.31 -1.86 0.66
N GLN A 67 13.49 -1.26 0.66
CA GLN A 67 14.75 -2.00 0.57
C GLN A 67 14.98 -2.94 1.77
N GLU A 68 14.53 -2.53 2.97
CA GLU A 68 14.76 -3.32 4.18
C GLU A 68 13.72 -4.41 4.41
N ASN A 69 12.46 -4.14 4.02
CA ASN A 69 11.31 -4.96 4.39
C ASN A 69 10.64 -5.66 3.20
N TYR A 70 10.81 -5.21 1.95
CA TYR A 70 10.28 -5.93 0.80
C TYR A 70 11.27 -7.00 0.33
N VAL A 71 10.80 -8.25 0.25
CA VAL A 71 11.61 -9.38 -0.26
C VAL A 71 11.27 -9.59 -1.71
N ARG A 72 12.28 -9.72 -2.56
CA ARG A 72 12.09 -10.20 -3.93
C ARG A 72 12.09 -11.74 -3.94
N PRO A 73 11.31 -12.41 -4.81
CA PRO A 73 11.25 -13.87 -4.84
C PRO A 73 12.62 -14.58 -4.95
N ASP A 74 13.59 -13.96 -5.62
CA ASP A 74 14.98 -14.44 -5.77
C ASP A 74 15.83 -14.29 -4.50
N GLU A 75 15.41 -13.46 -3.55
CA GLU A 75 16.10 -13.17 -2.29
C GLU A 75 15.50 -13.91 -1.08
N ALA A 76 14.54 -14.81 -1.32
CA ALA A 76 13.81 -15.51 -0.26
C ALA A 76 14.71 -16.24 0.75
N ASN A 77 15.74 -16.95 0.27
CA ASN A 77 16.68 -17.66 1.15
C ASN A 77 17.49 -16.69 2.04
N ALA A 78 17.89 -15.54 1.50
CA ALA A 78 18.58 -14.51 2.27
C ALA A 78 17.65 -13.91 3.34
N ALA A 79 16.38 -13.69 3.00
CA ALA A 79 15.37 -13.22 3.94
C ALA A 79 15.12 -14.24 5.07
N GLN A 80 15.01 -15.52 4.76
CA GLN A 80 14.87 -16.59 5.76
C GLN A 80 16.09 -16.65 6.70
N SER A 81 17.30 -16.59 6.14
CA SER A 81 18.55 -16.53 6.93
C SER A 81 18.62 -15.29 7.82
N LYS A 82 18.13 -14.14 7.34
CA LYS A 82 18.04 -12.90 8.13
C LYS A 82 17.14 -13.06 9.36
N VAL A 83 16.00 -13.72 9.23
CA VAL A 83 15.11 -13.99 10.37
C VAL A 83 15.77 -14.97 11.34
N ALA A 84 16.36 -16.06 10.82
CA ALA A 84 17.03 -17.06 11.64
C ALA A 84 18.19 -16.47 12.45
N THR A 85 18.97 -15.57 11.86
CA THR A 85 20.14 -14.95 12.52
C THR A 85 19.79 -13.78 13.44
N LYS A 86 18.80 -12.96 13.07
CA LYS A 86 18.38 -11.79 13.87
C LYS A 86 17.28 -12.10 14.89
N GLY A 87 16.74 -13.32 14.86
CA GLY A 87 15.59 -13.75 15.67
C GLY A 87 14.25 -13.24 15.14
N LYS A 88 14.16 -11.98 14.67
CA LYS A 88 12.93 -11.46 14.05
C LYS A 88 13.21 -10.40 13.00
N HIS A 89 12.32 -10.29 12.01
CA HIS A 89 12.38 -9.23 11.01
C HIS A 89 10.98 -8.91 10.46
N ARG A 90 10.77 -7.66 10.06
CA ARG A 90 9.51 -7.19 9.45
C ARG A 90 9.62 -7.28 7.94
N PHE A 91 8.58 -7.82 7.30
CA PHE A 91 8.48 -7.88 5.86
C PHE A 91 7.18 -7.25 5.34
N ILE A 92 7.21 -6.85 4.08
CA ILE A 92 6.04 -6.50 3.28
C ILE A 92 5.83 -7.65 2.30
N ASP A 93 4.79 -8.44 2.52
CA ASP A 93 4.52 -9.61 1.70
C ASP A 93 3.01 -9.90 1.63
N LYS A 94 2.61 -10.73 0.67
CA LYS A 94 1.27 -11.28 0.61
C LYS A 94 1.19 -12.55 1.44
N VAL A 95 0.32 -12.50 2.45
CA VAL A 95 0.08 -13.56 3.42
C VAL A 95 -1.21 -14.29 3.06
N HIS A 96 -1.13 -15.60 3.02
CA HIS A 96 -2.28 -16.51 2.92
C HIS A 96 -2.31 -17.40 4.15
N VAL A 97 -3.49 -17.87 4.53
CA VAL A 97 -3.67 -18.82 5.61
C VAL A 97 -4.47 -19.99 5.06
N ARG A 98 -4.02 -21.21 5.37
CA ARG A 98 -4.73 -22.44 4.99
C ARG A 98 -4.91 -23.33 6.20
N TYR A 99 -6.06 -23.97 6.29
CA TYR A 99 -6.29 -25.05 7.25
C TYR A 99 -5.71 -26.35 6.70
N VAL A 100 -4.85 -27.01 7.47
CA VAL A 100 -4.29 -28.32 7.12
C VAL A 100 -4.95 -29.38 7.98
N GLU A 101 -5.88 -30.12 7.38
CA GLU A 101 -6.73 -31.11 8.08
C GLU A 101 -5.92 -32.20 8.79
N LYS A 102 -4.84 -32.68 8.16
CA LYS A 102 -3.94 -33.70 8.72
C LYS A 102 -3.38 -33.29 10.08
N GLU A 103 -3.19 -32.00 10.29
CA GLU A 103 -2.55 -31.42 11.47
C GLU A 103 -3.54 -30.67 12.35
N LYS A 104 -4.79 -30.52 11.89
CA LYS A 104 -5.87 -29.77 12.53
C LYS A 104 -5.43 -28.35 12.91
N ARG A 105 -4.60 -27.72 12.07
CA ARG A 105 -3.96 -26.43 12.35
C ARG A 105 -3.96 -25.54 11.11
N HIS A 106 -4.05 -24.23 11.36
CA HIS A 106 -3.85 -23.20 10.35
C HIS A 106 -2.37 -22.88 10.18
N TRP A 107 -1.92 -22.83 8.93
CA TRP A 107 -0.57 -22.42 8.56
C TRP A 107 -0.64 -21.21 7.66
N ALA A 108 0.23 -20.23 7.94
CA ALA A 108 0.44 -19.12 7.04
C ALA A 108 1.46 -19.48 5.95
N SER A 109 1.25 -18.88 4.78
CA SER A 109 2.21 -18.86 3.70
C SER A 109 2.43 -17.45 3.20
N LEU A 110 3.69 -17.16 2.87
CA LEU A 110 4.12 -15.87 2.36
C LEU A 110 4.66 -16.04 0.93
N GLU A 111 4.19 -15.21 0.00
CA GLU A 111 4.51 -15.36 -1.43
C GLU A 111 5.99 -15.11 -1.74
N ASN A 112 6.58 -14.01 -1.27
CA ASN A 112 7.96 -13.64 -1.59
C ASN A 112 8.99 -14.21 -0.62
N PHE A 113 8.63 -14.38 0.66
CA PHE A 113 9.45 -15.09 1.64
C PHE A 113 9.55 -16.60 1.33
N ASN A 114 8.68 -17.11 0.46
CA ASN A 114 8.68 -18.47 -0.06
C ASN A 114 8.70 -19.55 1.02
N SER A 115 7.83 -19.40 2.03
CA SER A 115 7.58 -20.43 3.03
C SER A 115 6.08 -20.65 3.19
N GLN A 116 5.69 -21.93 3.29
CA GLN A 116 4.29 -22.39 3.28
C GLN A 116 3.85 -23.00 4.62
N ARG A 117 4.73 -22.95 5.62
CA ARG A 117 4.55 -23.57 6.94
C ARG A 117 5.04 -22.63 8.04
N ILE A 118 4.36 -21.49 8.14
CA ILE A 118 4.65 -20.47 9.15
C ILE A 118 3.55 -20.51 10.20
N ALA A 119 3.92 -20.64 11.47
CA ALA A 119 2.95 -20.68 12.56
C ALA A 119 2.21 -19.34 12.65
N ILE A 120 0.88 -19.40 12.76
CA ILE A 120 0.04 -18.21 12.89
C ILE A 120 -0.95 -18.40 14.04
N GLY A 121 -1.08 -17.36 14.87
CA GLY A 121 -2.04 -17.33 15.98
C GLY A 121 -3.47 -17.09 15.49
N GLU A 122 -4.45 -17.68 16.18
CA GLU A 122 -5.88 -17.59 15.83
C GLU A 122 -6.40 -16.16 15.73
N LYS A 123 -5.88 -15.26 16.57
CA LYS A 123 -6.20 -13.82 16.59
C LYS A 123 -6.07 -13.13 15.22
N PHE A 124 -5.25 -13.66 14.31
CA PHE A 124 -4.99 -13.02 13.02
C PHE A 124 -5.98 -13.42 11.93
N TYR A 125 -6.50 -14.65 11.96
CA TYR A 125 -7.36 -15.18 10.90
C TYR A 125 -8.82 -15.35 11.31
N ARG A 126 -9.16 -15.31 12.61
CA ARG A 126 -10.53 -15.51 13.09
C ARG A 126 -11.54 -14.51 12.49
N ASP A 127 -11.17 -13.23 12.41
CA ASP A 127 -12.05 -12.15 11.96
C ASP A 127 -11.68 -11.61 10.56
N ASN A 128 -10.91 -12.39 9.79
CA ASN A 128 -10.35 -11.92 8.53
C ASN A 128 -10.43 -13.00 7.44
N ASP A 129 -11.64 -13.20 6.92
CA ASP A 129 -11.95 -14.22 5.90
C ASP A 129 -11.04 -14.11 4.67
N ARG A 130 -10.59 -12.89 4.33
CA ARG A 130 -9.70 -12.64 3.19
C ARG A 130 -8.35 -13.33 3.31
N LEU A 131 -7.86 -13.59 4.53
CA LEU A 131 -6.62 -14.37 4.75
C LEU A 131 -6.80 -15.84 4.34
N LEU A 132 -7.99 -16.41 4.53
CA LEU A 132 -8.32 -17.82 4.22
C LEU A 132 -8.69 -18.04 2.75
N GLU A 133 -9.02 -16.97 2.02
CA GLU A 133 -9.39 -17.01 0.61
C GLU A 133 -8.21 -16.65 -0.32
N GLY A 134 -8.08 -15.36 -0.69
CA GLY A 134 -7.14 -14.88 -1.70
C GLY A 134 -5.84 -14.30 -1.15
N GLY A 135 -5.69 -14.29 0.18
CA GLY A 135 -4.58 -13.66 0.89
C GLY A 135 -4.67 -12.14 0.90
N ILE A 136 -3.86 -11.53 1.76
CA ILE A 136 -3.77 -10.08 1.91
C ILE A 136 -2.32 -9.63 1.90
N TRP A 137 -2.06 -8.45 1.33
CA TRP A 137 -0.79 -7.78 1.53
C TRP A 137 -0.74 -7.22 2.94
N ALA A 138 0.38 -7.41 3.63
CA ALA A 138 0.54 -6.98 5.01
C ALA A 138 1.99 -6.61 5.33
N GLU A 139 2.17 -5.70 6.29
CA GLU A 139 3.41 -5.64 7.07
C GLU A 139 3.35 -6.79 8.09
N VAL A 140 4.19 -7.81 7.90
CA VAL A 140 4.25 -9.03 8.72
C VAL A 140 5.57 -9.09 9.48
N THR A 141 5.52 -9.30 10.79
CA THR A 141 6.71 -9.55 11.61
C THR A 141 6.87 -11.04 11.81
N LEU A 142 7.94 -11.58 11.22
CA LEU A 142 8.32 -12.98 11.38
C LEU A 142 9.35 -13.12 12.49
N ALA A 143 9.16 -14.13 13.34
CA ALA A 143 10.15 -14.56 14.32
C ALA A 143 10.63 -15.97 14.00
N HIS A 144 11.91 -16.21 14.25
CA HIS A 144 12.50 -17.53 14.25
C HIS A 144 12.08 -18.28 15.51
N ASN A 145 11.80 -19.56 15.36
CA ASN A 145 11.54 -20.45 16.46
C ASN A 145 12.76 -21.32 16.72
N ASP A 146 13.42 -21.11 17.86
CA ASP A 146 14.61 -21.86 18.28
C ASP A 146 14.26 -23.19 18.99
N ILE A 147 12.97 -23.51 19.11
CA ILE A 147 12.50 -24.71 19.83
C ILE A 147 12.49 -25.91 18.87
N ASP A 148 13.49 -26.78 18.97
CA ASP A 148 13.63 -28.00 18.13
C ASP A 148 12.42 -28.96 18.19
N LYS A 149 11.61 -28.89 19.25
CA LYS A 149 10.42 -29.74 19.41
C LYS A 149 9.24 -29.30 18.55
N ASP A 150 9.26 -28.05 18.09
CA ASP A 150 8.22 -27.50 17.25
C ASP A 150 8.51 -27.83 15.79
N ASP A 151 7.46 -28.13 15.04
CA ASP A 151 7.54 -28.55 13.64
C ASP A 151 7.55 -27.38 12.64
N TYR A 152 7.99 -26.21 13.10
CA TYR A 152 8.04 -24.97 12.31
C TYR A 152 9.22 -24.08 12.71
N ALA A 153 9.89 -23.51 11.70
CA ALA A 153 11.03 -22.62 11.89
C ALA A 153 10.64 -21.14 12.06
N PHE A 154 9.44 -20.76 11.64
CA PHE A 154 9.00 -19.37 11.63
C PHE A 154 7.59 -19.21 12.18
N SER A 155 7.34 -18.10 12.87
CA SER A 155 6.02 -17.72 13.37
C SER A 155 5.71 -16.25 13.06
N ILE A 156 4.42 -15.94 12.93
CA ILE A 156 3.92 -14.56 12.77
C ILE A 156 3.65 -13.97 14.17
N GLU A 157 4.43 -12.96 14.55
CA GLU A 157 4.24 -12.23 15.81
C GLU A 157 3.25 -11.07 15.67
N ASP A 158 3.30 -10.37 14.53
CA ASP A 158 2.46 -9.22 14.19
C ASP A 158 2.08 -9.27 12.71
N LEU A 159 0.84 -8.93 12.40
CA LEU A 159 0.31 -8.89 11.04
C LEU A 159 -0.57 -7.66 10.91
N ARG A 160 -0.15 -6.72 10.05
CA ARG A 160 -0.89 -5.48 9.78
C ARG A 160 -1.30 -5.45 8.32
N PRO A 161 -2.58 -5.67 8.01
CA PRO A 161 -3.08 -5.60 6.64
C PRO A 161 -2.78 -4.25 6.01
N ILE A 162 -2.18 -4.25 4.82
CA ILE A 162 -2.05 -3.08 3.96
C ILE A 162 -3.37 -2.98 3.20
N GLN A 163 -4.35 -2.32 3.82
CA GLN A 163 -5.64 -2.05 3.21
C GLN A 163 -5.67 -0.63 2.66
N LEU A 164 -6.28 -0.48 1.49
CA LEU A 164 -6.84 0.80 1.07
C LEU A 164 -7.84 1.21 2.15
N THR A 165 -7.67 2.41 2.71
CA THR A 165 -8.53 2.99 3.73
C THR A 165 -9.98 2.77 3.33
N ARG A 166 -10.83 2.24 4.23
CA ARG A 166 -12.27 2.10 3.94
C ARG A 166 -12.77 3.46 3.44
N PHE A 167 -13.39 3.45 2.26
CA PHE A 167 -13.98 4.65 1.69
C PHE A 167 -15.12 5.12 2.59
N ASP A 168 -14.85 6.20 3.32
CA ASP A 168 -15.81 6.88 4.17
C ASP A 168 -16.61 7.85 3.29
N PHE A 169 -17.79 7.40 2.85
CA PHE A 169 -18.66 8.16 1.96
C PHE A 169 -19.16 9.45 2.61
N ASP A 170 -19.47 9.42 3.91
CA ASP A 170 -20.02 10.58 4.61
C ASP A 170 -18.98 11.69 4.70
N ARG A 171 -17.75 11.34 5.11
CA ARG A 171 -16.63 12.30 5.13
C ARG A 171 -16.27 12.79 3.72
N TYR A 172 -16.44 11.96 2.70
CA TYR A 172 -16.24 12.37 1.31
C TYR A 172 -17.31 13.39 0.87
N ALA A 173 -18.57 13.17 1.22
CA ALA A 173 -19.68 14.06 0.92
C ALA A 173 -19.56 15.42 1.64
N GLU A 174 -19.11 15.41 2.90
CA GLU A 174 -18.78 16.63 3.64
C GLU A 174 -17.65 17.41 2.98
N GLY A 175 -16.55 16.73 2.61
CA GLY A 175 -15.43 17.35 1.92
C GLY A 175 -15.84 17.95 0.57
N ARG A 176 -16.71 17.28 -0.18
CA ARG A 176 -17.29 17.81 -1.42
C ARG A 176 -17.97 19.16 -1.21
N ALA A 177 -18.68 19.36 -0.10
CA ALA A 177 -19.45 20.57 0.16
C ALA A 177 -18.56 21.83 0.25
N ALA A 178 -17.26 21.67 0.53
CA ALA A 178 -16.30 22.78 0.59
C ALA A 178 -15.89 23.33 -0.81
N PHE A 179 -16.24 22.65 -1.91
CA PHE A 179 -15.84 23.02 -3.27
C PHE A 179 -17.00 23.61 -4.07
N THR A 180 -16.71 24.59 -4.91
CA THR A 180 -17.65 25.03 -5.95
C THR A 180 -17.83 23.95 -7.02
N ARG A 181 -18.85 24.09 -7.87
CA ARG A 181 -19.08 23.14 -8.99
C ARG A 181 -17.84 23.04 -9.90
N ASP A 182 -17.26 24.19 -10.27
CA ASP A 182 -16.20 24.22 -11.26
C ASP A 182 -14.86 23.72 -10.69
N GLU A 183 -14.56 24.07 -9.44
CA GLU A 183 -13.44 23.47 -8.67
C GLU A 183 -13.59 21.96 -8.54
N TRP A 184 -14.80 21.47 -8.25
CA TRP A 184 -15.03 20.04 -8.10
C TRP A 184 -14.89 19.28 -9.41
N ILE A 185 -15.43 19.81 -10.51
CA ILE A 185 -15.24 19.19 -11.83
C ILE A 185 -13.76 19.20 -12.20
N ALA A 186 -13.03 20.28 -11.91
CA ALA A 186 -11.59 20.33 -12.09
C ALA A 186 -10.86 19.26 -11.26
N ALA A 187 -11.25 19.07 -10.00
CA ALA A 187 -10.69 18.04 -9.12
C ALA A 187 -10.96 16.62 -9.65
N VAL A 188 -12.17 16.32 -10.10
CA VAL A 188 -12.53 15.01 -10.68
C VAL A 188 -11.82 14.75 -12.02
N LEU A 189 -11.74 15.77 -12.88
CA LEU A 189 -11.00 15.66 -14.14
C LEU A 189 -9.52 15.39 -13.86
N ARG A 190 -8.93 16.13 -12.93
CA ARG A 190 -7.57 15.85 -12.46
C ARG A 190 -7.48 14.45 -11.90
N SER A 191 -8.47 14.00 -11.11
CA SER A 191 -8.53 12.69 -10.46
C SER A 191 -8.52 11.49 -11.42
N VAL A 192 -8.74 11.72 -12.73
CA VAL A 192 -8.67 10.71 -13.79
C VAL A 192 -7.58 11.00 -14.83
N GLY A 193 -6.84 12.09 -14.66
CA GLY A 193 -5.65 12.41 -15.43
C GLY A 193 -5.84 13.47 -16.50
N LEU A 194 -6.94 14.20 -16.42
CA LEU A 194 -7.31 15.24 -17.36
C LEU A 194 -6.97 16.61 -16.78
N GLU A 195 -6.24 17.41 -17.55
CA GLU A 195 -5.91 18.80 -17.21
C GLU A 195 -7.07 19.72 -17.63
N PRO A 196 -7.84 20.32 -16.70
CA PRO A 196 -9.06 21.07 -17.03
C PRO A 196 -8.79 22.28 -17.92
N GLY A 197 -7.63 22.94 -17.76
CA GLY A 197 -7.24 24.12 -18.54
C GLY A 197 -6.83 23.82 -19.98
N LYS A 198 -6.63 22.55 -20.35
CA LYS A 198 -6.30 22.12 -21.72
C LYS A 198 -7.49 21.56 -22.49
N LEU A 199 -8.66 21.49 -21.85
CA LEU A 199 -9.89 20.98 -22.45
C LEU A 199 -10.78 22.16 -22.87
N SER A 200 -11.20 22.20 -24.13
CA SER A 200 -12.27 23.10 -24.56
C SER A 200 -13.61 22.68 -23.95
N ASN A 201 -14.55 23.60 -23.79
CA ASN A 201 -15.84 23.36 -23.10
C ASN A 201 -16.64 22.16 -23.63
N ALA A 202 -16.44 21.76 -24.89
CA ALA A 202 -17.10 20.61 -25.51
C ALA A 202 -16.45 19.25 -25.17
N CYS A 203 -15.18 19.21 -24.77
CA CYS A 203 -14.43 17.98 -24.46
C CYS A 203 -14.58 17.51 -23.00
N ARG A 204 -15.48 18.11 -22.20
CA ARG A 204 -15.85 17.54 -20.89
C ARG A 204 -16.65 16.23 -20.99
N CYS A 205 -17.09 15.86 -22.19
CA CYS A 205 -17.72 14.56 -22.46
C CYS A 205 -16.67 13.56 -22.99
N ILE A 206 -16.52 12.48 -22.24
CA ILE A 206 -15.49 11.43 -22.33
C ILE A 206 -15.41 10.80 -23.73
N SER A 207 -14.21 10.79 -24.33
CA SER A 207 -13.79 9.77 -25.29
C SER A 207 -12.25 9.60 -25.30
N SER A 208 -11.80 8.36 -25.12
CA SER A 208 -10.40 7.88 -25.20
C SER A 208 -10.01 7.58 -26.67
N PRO A 209 -8.73 7.33 -27.06
CA PRO A 209 -7.59 6.87 -26.22
C PRO A 209 -6.21 7.53 -26.49
N GLY A 210 -5.33 7.40 -25.49
CA GLY A 210 -3.93 7.84 -25.49
C GLY A 210 -3.71 9.05 -24.58
N TRP A 211 -2.55 9.17 -23.94
CA TRP A 211 -2.07 10.28 -23.07
C TRP A 211 -2.16 10.06 -21.54
N PRO A 212 -1.21 10.66 -20.77
CA PRO A 212 -0.63 10.09 -19.55
C PRO A 212 -1.54 10.17 -18.32
N ARG A 213 -1.56 9.09 -17.54
CA ARG A 213 -2.50 8.83 -16.43
C ARG A 213 -2.06 9.50 -15.12
N TRP A 214 -2.70 10.61 -14.76
CA TRP A 214 -2.50 11.29 -13.46
C TRP A 214 -3.77 11.06 -12.60
N TRP A 215 -3.62 10.76 -11.32
CA TRP A 215 -4.70 10.57 -10.33
C TRP A 215 -5.72 9.41 -10.51
N SER A 216 -6.03 8.78 -9.38
CA SER A 216 -7.01 7.71 -9.18
C SER A 216 -7.45 7.86 -7.73
N PRO A 217 -8.76 7.93 -7.44
CA PRO A 217 -9.21 7.88 -6.06
C PRO A 217 -8.92 6.49 -5.49
N ILE A 218 -8.49 6.44 -4.22
CA ILE A 218 -8.48 5.22 -3.41
C ILE A 218 -9.92 4.76 -3.18
#